data_AF-A0A961BN21-F1
#
_entry.id   AF-A0A961BN21-F1
#
_cell.length_a   1.000
_cell.length_b   1.000
_cell.length_c   1.000
_cell.angle_alpha   90.00
_cell.angle_beta   90.00
_cell.angle_gamma   90.00
#
_symmetry.space_group_name_H-M   'P 1'
#
loop_
_entity.id
_entity.type
_entity.pdbx_description
1 polymer ?
#
loop_
_entity_poly.entity_id
_entity_poly.type
_entity_poly.pdbx_seq_one_letter_code
_entity_poly.pdbx_strand_id
1 'polypeptide(L)'
;MSDTSVPDAGADETGVASYASEDVREIDIDGDGVADGYRVTRTEVTETDVDGDGVADIVETVTTEETIIDVDGDGVPDVISTVETTEVVMDVDGDGVVDSVDVTEVRTVAQDIDGDGVPDVTRTDVITASAIDPDEDGNLQGVDVDGARIYGLDSTGDGEIDAVVVEELDVEVVDD
;
A
#
# COMPACT_ATOMS: atom_id res chain seq x y z
N MET A 1 -4.69 24.24 12.54
CA MET A 1 -3.35 24.47 13.13
C MET A 1 -2.61 23.19 12.92
N SER A 2 -1.74 23.12 11.90
CA SER A 2 -0.95 21.94 11.59
C SER A 2 0.19 21.84 12.59
N ASP A 3 0.04 20.93 13.56
CA ASP A 3 1.11 20.52 14.45
C ASP A 3 2.11 19.72 13.61
N THR A 4 3.19 20.39 13.21
CA THR A 4 4.35 19.74 12.59
C THR A 4 5.32 19.41 13.70
N SER A 5 4.93 18.42 14.51
CA SER A 5 5.87 17.73 15.38
C SER A 5 6.73 16.85 14.48
N VAL A 6 7.96 17.29 14.23
CA VAL A 6 9.03 16.41 13.74
C VAL A 6 9.25 15.37 14.85
N PRO A 7 9.02 14.06 14.63
CA PRO A 7 9.33 13.09 15.65
C PRO A 7 10.85 12.98 15.78
N ASP A 8 11.29 13.01 17.04
CA ASP A 8 12.62 12.73 17.52
C ASP A 8 13.02 11.31 17.07
N ALA A 9 14.05 11.22 16.21
CA ALA A 9 14.66 9.95 15.82
C ALA A 9 15.43 9.38 17.01
N GLY A 10 14.71 8.84 17.98
CA GLY A 10 15.27 7.99 19.03
C GLY A 10 15.28 6.57 18.52
N ALA A 11 16.39 6.14 17.91
CA ALA A 11 16.67 4.71 17.78
C ALA A 11 16.57 4.09 19.17
N ASP A 12 15.72 3.07 19.35
CA ASP A 12 15.69 2.35 20.60
C ASP A 12 16.96 1.48 20.74
N GLU A 13 17.17 0.84 21.90
CA GLU A 13 18.37 0.02 22.16
C GLU A 13 18.53 -1.22 21.24
N THR A 14 17.64 -1.40 20.25
CA THR A 14 17.61 -2.47 19.25
C THR A 14 18.05 -2.05 17.85
N GLY A 15 18.39 -0.77 17.61
CA GLY A 15 18.81 -0.28 16.29
C GLY A 15 17.64 0.00 15.34
N VAL A 16 16.40 0.04 15.84
CA VAL A 16 15.20 0.29 15.03
C VAL A 16 14.68 1.71 15.27
N ALA A 17 14.43 2.44 14.19
CA ALA A 17 13.73 3.71 14.20
C ALA A 17 12.43 3.61 13.36
N SER A 18 11.36 4.25 13.79
CA SER A 18 10.12 4.30 13.00
C SER A 18 9.48 5.67 13.03
N TYR A 19 8.85 6.06 11.92
CA TYR A 19 8.09 7.30 11.80
C TYR A 19 6.87 7.09 10.92
N ALA A 20 5.80 7.82 11.22
CA ALA A 20 4.55 7.73 10.50
C ALA A 20 3.98 9.11 10.18
N SER A 21 3.27 9.21 9.07
CA SER A 21 2.52 10.40 8.67
C SER A 21 1.13 10.00 8.17
N GLU A 22 0.17 10.91 8.30
CA GLU A 22 -1.21 10.71 7.86
C GLU A 22 -1.71 12.00 7.19
N ASP A 23 -2.36 11.87 6.04
CA ASP A 23 -3.02 12.94 5.30
C ASP A 23 -4.47 12.54 5.01
N VAL A 24 -5.41 13.44 5.25
CA VAL A 24 -6.84 13.23 5.00
C VAL A 24 -7.34 14.27 4.02
N ARG A 25 -8.01 13.81 2.96
CA ARG A 25 -8.60 14.66 1.93
C ARG A 25 -10.06 14.34 1.73
N GLU A 26 -10.89 15.37 1.75
CA GLU A 26 -12.29 15.26 1.36
C GLU A 26 -12.42 15.13 -0.16
N ILE A 27 -13.41 14.37 -0.60
CA ILE A 27 -13.76 14.15 -2.00
C ILE A 27 -15.17 14.71 -2.19
N ASP A 28 -15.30 15.67 -3.10
CA ASP A 28 -16.56 16.28 -3.54
C ASP A 28 -16.65 16.03 -5.05
N ILE A 29 -17.42 15.02 -5.44
CA ILE A 29 -17.59 14.50 -6.79
C ILE A 29 -18.53 15.39 -7.59
N ASP A 30 -19.60 15.88 -6.96
CA ASP A 30 -20.65 16.64 -7.63
C ASP A 30 -20.46 18.17 -7.58
N GLY A 31 -19.56 18.64 -6.71
CA GLY A 31 -19.14 20.03 -6.56
C GLY A 31 -20.13 20.91 -5.79
N ASP A 32 -21.02 20.32 -4.99
CA ASP A 32 -22.02 21.05 -4.22
C ASP A 32 -21.47 21.66 -2.91
N GLY A 33 -20.24 21.30 -2.52
CA GLY A 33 -19.56 21.76 -1.31
C GLY A 33 -19.82 20.89 -0.07
N VAL A 34 -20.49 19.74 -0.24
CA VAL A 34 -20.57 18.64 0.72
C VAL A 34 -19.64 17.53 0.23
N ALA A 35 -18.92 16.89 1.16
CA ALA A 35 -18.05 15.78 0.80
C ALA A 35 -18.87 14.51 0.60
N ASP A 36 -18.73 13.87 -0.56
CA ASP A 36 -19.24 12.52 -0.88
C ASP A 36 -18.33 11.43 -0.28
N GLY A 37 -17.11 11.79 0.11
CA GLY A 37 -16.16 10.82 0.62
C GLY A 37 -14.89 11.43 1.16
N TYR A 38 -13.96 10.55 1.51
CA TYR A 38 -12.63 10.94 1.94
C TYR A 38 -11.58 9.92 1.50
N ARG A 39 -10.35 10.41 1.39
CA ARG A 39 -9.15 9.60 1.26
C ARG A 39 -8.25 9.82 2.45
N VAL A 40 -7.77 8.73 3.04
CA VAL A 40 -6.71 8.74 4.04
C VAL A 40 -5.48 8.12 3.41
N THR A 41 -4.35 8.82 3.44
CA THR A 41 -3.04 8.28 3.08
C THR A 41 -2.20 8.23 4.34
N ARG A 42 -1.71 7.04 4.70
CA ARG A 42 -0.79 6.83 5.80
C ARG A 42 0.53 6.28 5.24
N THR A 43 1.64 6.86 5.66
CA THR A 43 2.97 6.32 5.34
C THR A 43 3.70 6.04 6.64
N GLU A 44 4.18 4.81 6.79
CA GLU A 44 5.02 4.35 7.90
C GLU A 44 6.37 3.93 7.34
N VAL A 45 7.44 4.41 7.95
CA VAL A 45 8.80 3.98 7.61
C VAL A 45 9.44 3.38 8.84
N THR A 46 10.08 2.23 8.66
CA THR A 46 10.86 1.52 9.66
C THR A 46 12.27 1.34 9.15
N GLU A 47 13.24 1.87 9.88
CA GLU A 47 14.66 1.78 9.61
C GLU A 47 15.27 0.81 10.63
N THR A 48 16.07 -0.15 10.16
CA THR A 48 16.79 -1.11 11.01
C THR A 48 18.29 -1.03 10.72
N ASP A 49 19.05 -0.71 11.76
CA ASP A 49 20.52 -0.74 11.82
C ASP A 49 20.93 -2.05 12.52
N VAL A 50 21.38 -3.03 11.73
CA VAL A 50 21.73 -4.40 12.15
C VAL A 50 23.10 -4.43 12.81
N ASP A 51 24.04 -3.60 12.35
CA ASP A 51 25.43 -3.64 12.78
C ASP A 51 25.79 -2.57 13.85
N GLY A 52 24.90 -1.61 14.06
CA GLY A 52 24.94 -0.59 15.10
C GLY A 52 25.89 0.57 14.79
N ASP A 53 26.22 0.82 13.52
CA ASP A 53 27.11 1.89 13.12
C ASP A 53 26.42 3.27 12.98
N GLY A 54 25.09 3.28 13.05
CA GLY A 54 24.23 4.47 12.94
C GLY A 54 23.70 4.73 11.53
N VAL A 55 23.93 3.83 10.58
CA VAL A 55 23.32 3.78 9.25
C VAL A 55 22.32 2.62 9.21
N ALA A 56 21.17 2.81 8.55
CA ALA A 56 20.18 1.75 8.44
C ALA A 56 20.55 0.82 7.28
N ASP A 57 20.66 -0.48 7.58
CA ASP A 57 20.85 -1.55 6.59
C ASP A 57 19.53 -1.91 5.89
N ILE A 58 18.39 -1.70 6.56
CA ILE A 58 17.07 -2.03 6.04
C ILE A 58 16.13 -0.86 6.24
N VAL A 59 15.48 -0.43 5.15
CA VAL A 59 14.42 0.57 5.17
C VAL A 59 13.14 -0.04 4.60
N GLU A 60 12.13 -0.21 5.44
CA GLU A 60 10.79 -0.61 5.06
C GLU A 60 9.88 0.61 5.03
N THR A 61 9.21 0.86 3.91
CA THR A 61 8.20 1.91 3.76
C THR A 61 6.86 1.28 3.40
N VAL A 62 5.87 1.45 4.28
CA VAL A 62 4.48 1.03 4.04
C VAL A 62 3.63 2.26 3.80
N THR A 63 3.00 2.35 2.63
CA THR A 63 2.02 3.40 2.31
C THR A 63 0.65 2.78 2.11
N THR A 64 -0.32 3.17 2.92
CA THR A 64 -1.71 2.75 2.83
C THR A 64 -2.58 3.93 2.40
N GLU A 65 -3.31 3.78 1.30
CA GLU A 65 -4.32 4.72 0.83
C GLU A 65 -5.71 4.09 0.92
N GLU A 66 -6.57 4.61 1.78
CA GLU A 66 -7.97 4.21 1.90
C GLU A 66 -8.86 5.30 1.33
N THR A 67 -9.74 4.95 0.40
CA THR A 67 -10.76 5.84 -0.18
C THR A 67 -12.13 5.28 0.10
N ILE A 68 -13.00 6.09 0.68
CA ILE A 68 -14.38 5.74 1.01
C ILE A 68 -15.29 6.77 0.35
N ILE A 69 -16.27 6.31 -0.41
CA ILE A 69 -17.20 7.14 -1.19
C ILE A 69 -18.63 6.66 -0.92
N ASP A 70 -19.50 7.62 -0.61
CA ASP A 70 -20.96 7.53 -0.52
C ASP A 70 -21.53 8.42 -1.64
N VAL A 71 -22.01 7.80 -2.71
CA VAL A 71 -22.45 8.43 -3.96
C VAL A 71 -23.88 8.95 -3.86
N ASP A 72 -24.72 8.32 -3.04
CA ASP A 72 -26.13 8.68 -2.92
C ASP A 72 -26.47 9.49 -1.65
N GLY A 73 -25.50 9.64 -0.76
CA GLY A 73 -25.52 10.52 0.41
C GLY A 73 -26.41 9.99 1.54
N ASP A 74 -26.68 8.68 1.57
CA ASP A 74 -27.51 8.07 2.59
C ASP A 74 -26.75 7.74 3.90
N GLY A 75 -25.42 7.88 3.87
CA GLY A 75 -24.50 7.62 4.96
C GLY A 75 -23.85 6.24 4.94
N VAL A 76 -24.14 5.41 3.93
CA VAL A 76 -23.54 4.10 3.69
C VAL A 76 -22.55 4.21 2.53
N PRO A 77 -21.29 3.77 2.69
CA PRO A 77 -20.34 3.81 1.58
C PRO A 77 -20.67 2.81 0.48
N ASP A 78 -20.89 3.30 -0.74
CA ASP A 78 -21.03 2.47 -1.94
C ASP A 78 -19.69 1.86 -2.39
N VAL A 79 -18.58 2.58 -2.15
CA VAL A 79 -17.26 2.15 -2.63
C VAL A 79 -16.20 2.35 -1.55
N ILE A 80 -15.48 1.28 -1.27
CA ILE A 80 -14.29 1.28 -0.42
C ILE A 80 -13.12 0.76 -1.25
N SER A 81 -12.03 1.52 -1.32
CA SER A 81 -10.80 1.11 -1.98
C SER A 81 -9.62 1.29 -1.04
N THR A 82 -8.81 0.26 -0.89
CA THR A 82 -7.54 0.30 -0.15
C THR A 82 -6.41 -0.04 -1.10
N VAL A 83 -5.33 0.74 -1.08
CA VAL A 83 -4.07 0.42 -1.74
C VAL A 83 -3.00 0.40 -0.66
N GLU A 84 -2.31 -0.71 -0.48
CA GLU A 84 -1.16 -0.82 0.40
C GLU A 84 0.07 -1.12 -0.43
N THR A 85 1.09 -0.28 -0.34
CA THR A 85 2.38 -0.48 -0.98
C THR A 85 3.44 -0.63 0.09
N THR A 86 4.11 -1.79 0.13
CA THR A 86 5.26 -2.06 0.99
C THR A 86 6.50 -2.12 0.13
N GLU A 87 7.46 -1.24 0.40
CA GLU A 87 8.78 -1.22 -0.23
C GLU A 87 9.83 -1.54 0.84
N VAL A 88 10.69 -2.51 0.57
CA VAL A 88 11.83 -2.87 1.42
C VAL A 88 13.10 -2.69 0.63
N VAL A 89 13.98 -1.83 1.13
CA VAL A 89 15.30 -1.57 0.57
C VAL A 89 16.34 -2.10 1.54
N MET A 90 17.33 -2.84 1.03
CA MET A 90 18.41 -3.41 1.83
C MET A 90 19.79 -2.99 1.31
N ASP A 91 20.69 -2.69 2.23
CA ASP A 91 22.14 -2.48 2.09
C ASP A 91 22.79 -3.35 3.18
N VAL A 92 23.15 -4.60 2.84
CA VAL A 92 23.51 -5.64 3.81
C VAL A 92 24.97 -5.51 4.25
N ASP A 93 25.81 -4.86 3.44
CA ASP A 93 27.24 -4.69 3.73
C ASP A 93 27.61 -3.28 4.23
N GLY A 94 26.65 -2.35 4.24
CA GLY A 94 26.74 -1.03 4.85
C GLY A 94 27.63 -0.06 4.07
N ASP A 95 27.84 -0.32 2.77
CA ASP A 95 28.72 0.51 1.94
C ASP A 95 28.01 1.74 1.34
N GLY A 96 26.68 1.82 1.51
CA GLY A 96 25.80 2.87 1.02
C GLY A 96 25.23 2.61 -0.37
N VAL A 97 25.46 1.43 -0.95
CA VAL A 97 24.87 0.94 -2.19
C VAL A 97 23.75 -0.04 -1.85
N VAL A 98 22.64 0.06 -2.57
CA VAL A 98 21.49 -0.81 -2.36
C VAL A 98 21.75 -2.18 -2.97
N ASP A 99 21.70 -3.22 -2.16
CA ASP A 99 21.83 -4.62 -2.59
C ASP A 99 20.56 -5.18 -3.20
N SER A 100 19.39 -4.77 -2.66
CA SER A 100 18.11 -5.29 -3.12
C SER A 100 16.94 -4.36 -2.79
N VAL A 101 15.90 -4.47 -3.61
CA VAL A 101 14.62 -3.81 -3.41
C VAL A 101 13.51 -4.82 -3.66
N ASP A 102 12.59 -4.92 -2.70
CA ASP A 102 11.35 -5.67 -2.84
C ASP A 102 10.17 -4.69 -2.70
N VAL A 103 9.19 -4.80 -3.61
CA VAL A 103 7.96 -4.00 -3.58
C VAL A 103 6.77 -4.92 -3.67
N THR A 104 5.79 -4.73 -2.79
CA THR A 104 4.49 -5.39 -2.84
C THR A 104 3.40 -4.34 -2.84
N GLU A 105 2.51 -4.36 -3.82
CA GLU A 105 1.29 -3.55 -3.85
C GLU A 105 0.06 -4.45 -3.75
N VAL A 106 -0.80 -4.18 -2.78
CA VAL A 106 -2.10 -4.82 -2.61
C VAL A 106 -3.19 -3.79 -2.78
N ARG A 107 -4.00 -3.93 -3.82
CA ARG A 107 -5.14 -3.06 -4.08
C ARG A 107 -6.44 -3.82 -3.93
N THR A 108 -7.24 -3.44 -2.95
CA THR A 108 -8.59 -3.98 -2.75
C THR A 108 -9.65 -2.94 -3.08
N VAL A 109 -10.69 -3.33 -3.81
CA VAL A 109 -11.87 -2.51 -4.09
C VAL A 109 -13.10 -3.32 -3.73
N ALA A 110 -13.94 -2.79 -2.87
CA ALA A 110 -15.23 -3.33 -2.49
C ALA A 110 -16.33 -2.36 -2.97
N GLN A 111 -17.39 -2.92 -3.57
CA GLN A 111 -18.54 -2.17 -4.06
C GLN A 111 -19.81 -2.77 -3.46
N ASP A 112 -20.61 -1.91 -2.84
CA ASP A 112 -21.99 -2.15 -2.44
C ASP A 112 -22.89 -1.54 -3.53
N ILE A 113 -23.67 -2.38 -4.19
CA ILE A 113 -24.49 -2.00 -5.36
C ILE A 113 -25.94 -1.75 -4.95
N ASP A 114 -26.40 -2.39 -3.86
CA ASP A 114 -27.78 -2.30 -3.41
C ASP A 114 -28.01 -1.45 -2.16
N GLY A 115 -26.91 -0.94 -1.56
CA GLY A 115 -26.89 0.06 -0.50
C GLY A 115 -27.27 -0.51 0.87
N ASP A 116 -27.08 -1.81 1.09
CA ASP A 116 -27.43 -2.45 2.36
C ASP A 116 -26.28 -2.45 3.39
N GLY A 117 -25.10 -1.94 3.00
CA GLY A 117 -23.88 -1.84 3.77
C GLY A 117 -22.96 -3.05 3.62
N VAL A 118 -23.27 -3.98 2.73
CA VAL A 118 -22.51 -5.20 2.45
C VAL A 118 -22.01 -5.18 1.01
N PRO A 119 -20.69 -5.29 0.77
CA PRO A 119 -20.19 -5.32 -0.59
C PRO A 119 -20.61 -6.57 -1.37
N ASP A 120 -21.33 -6.37 -2.49
CA ASP A 120 -21.66 -7.44 -3.45
C ASP A 120 -20.42 -7.98 -4.17
N VAL A 121 -19.45 -7.09 -4.44
CA VAL A 121 -18.28 -7.40 -5.26
C VAL A 121 -17.03 -6.86 -4.60
N THR A 122 -16.06 -7.74 -4.41
CA THR A 122 -14.70 -7.38 -4.01
C THR A 122 -13.70 -7.77 -5.10
N ARG A 123 -12.72 -6.92 -5.38
CA ARG A 123 -11.57 -7.22 -6.22
C ARG A 123 -10.30 -6.91 -5.46
N THR A 124 -9.37 -7.85 -5.39
CA THR A 124 -8.03 -7.65 -4.86
C THR A 124 -7.00 -7.94 -5.93
N ASP A 125 -6.17 -6.95 -6.23
CA ASP A 125 -4.98 -7.07 -7.07
C ASP A 125 -3.76 -7.13 -6.15
N VAL A 126 -2.88 -8.10 -6.35
CA VAL A 126 -1.58 -8.21 -5.66
C VAL A 126 -0.51 -8.19 -6.72
N ILE A 127 0.46 -7.29 -6.59
CA ILE A 127 1.61 -7.18 -7.49
C ILE A 127 2.86 -7.20 -6.62
N THR A 128 3.82 -8.03 -6.98
CA THR A 128 5.13 -8.09 -6.31
C THR A 128 6.22 -7.84 -7.34
N ALA A 129 7.20 -7.02 -7.00
CA ALA A 129 8.38 -6.80 -7.81
C ALA A 129 9.62 -6.91 -6.92
N SER A 130 10.69 -7.50 -7.44
CA SER A 130 11.98 -7.57 -6.76
C SER A 130 13.12 -7.27 -7.73
N ALA A 131 14.21 -6.72 -7.20
CA ALA A 131 15.43 -6.48 -7.96
C ALA A 131 16.65 -6.54 -7.02
N ILE A 132 17.82 -6.87 -7.57
CA ILE A 132 19.08 -7.06 -6.82
C ILE A 132 20.25 -6.37 -7.53
N ASP A 133 21.24 -5.87 -6.80
CA ASP A 133 22.52 -5.40 -7.35
C ASP A 133 23.65 -6.40 -7.00
N PRO A 134 23.91 -7.38 -7.87
CA PRO A 134 24.91 -8.41 -7.57
C PRO A 134 26.36 -7.96 -7.78
N ASP A 135 26.61 -6.81 -8.42
CA ASP A 135 27.96 -6.29 -8.66
C ASP A 135 28.28 -4.99 -7.93
N GLU A 136 27.38 -4.55 -7.03
CA GLU A 136 27.55 -3.44 -6.09
C GLU A 136 27.91 -2.13 -6.84
N ASP A 137 27.37 -1.95 -8.04
CA ASP A 137 27.67 -0.81 -8.91
C ASP A 137 26.62 0.31 -8.86
N GLY A 138 25.57 0.10 -8.07
CA GLY A 138 24.42 0.96 -7.87
C GLY A 138 23.30 0.77 -8.88
N ASN A 139 23.40 -0.22 -9.78
CA ASN A 139 22.36 -0.53 -10.75
C ASN A 139 21.67 -1.86 -10.39
N LEU A 140 20.39 -1.77 -10.05
CA LEU A 140 19.56 -2.96 -9.84
C LEU A 140 19.41 -3.76 -11.14
N GLN A 141 19.49 -5.07 -10.99
CA GLN A 141 19.43 -6.11 -12.01
C GLN A 141 18.48 -7.23 -11.55
N GLY A 142 18.20 -8.18 -12.45
CA GLY A 142 17.40 -9.35 -12.10
C GLY A 142 15.97 -9.00 -11.66
N VAL A 143 15.34 -8.05 -12.36
CA VAL A 143 13.98 -7.62 -12.05
C VAL A 143 13.00 -8.75 -12.30
N ASP A 144 12.34 -9.22 -11.25
CA ASP A 144 11.26 -10.20 -11.30
C ASP A 144 9.95 -9.51 -10.89
N VAL A 145 8.86 -9.74 -11.63
CA VAL A 145 7.54 -9.17 -11.32
C VAL A 145 6.48 -10.24 -11.49
N ASP A 146 5.63 -10.39 -10.47
CA ASP A 146 4.51 -11.30 -10.45
C ASP A 146 3.23 -10.56 -10.06
N GLY A 147 2.07 -11.09 -10.46
CA GLY A 147 0.80 -10.51 -10.05
C GLY A 147 -0.36 -11.48 -10.11
N ALA A 148 -1.34 -11.24 -9.25
CA ALA A 148 -2.59 -11.98 -9.20
C ALA A 148 -3.77 -11.03 -8.97
N ARG A 149 -4.89 -11.34 -9.61
CA ARG A 149 -6.18 -10.70 -9.38
C ARG A 149 -7.16 -11.70 -8.82
N ILE A 150 -7.85 -11.30 -7.76
CA ILE A 150 -8.82 -12.11 -7.04
C ILE A 150 -10.14 -11.34 -7.05
N TYR A 151 -11.24 -12.00 -7.41
CA TYR A 151 -12.59 -11.47 -7.26
C TYR A 151 -13.34 -12.29 -6.21
N GLY A 152 -14.04 -11.61 -5.31
CA GLY A 152 -15.09 -12.18 -4.46
C GLY A 152 -16.45 -11.67 -4.93
N LEU A 153 -17.42 -12.57 -5.09
CA LEU A 153 -18.79 -12.23 -5.45
C LEU A 153 -19.73 -12.78 -4.36
N ASP A 154 -20.55 -11.91 -3.78
CA ASP A 154 -21.76 -12.30 -3.06
C ASP A 154 -22.93 -12.14 -4.03
N SER A 155 -23.42 -13.27 -4.55
CA SER A 155 -24.53 -13.27 -5.50
C SER A 155 -25.90 -13.36 -4.83
N THR A 156 -25.91 -13.61 -3.51
CA THR A 156 -27.13 -13.78 -2.73
C THR A 156 -27.48 -12.56 -1.89
N GLY A 157 -26.52 -11.66 -1.64
CA GLY A 157 -26.67 -10.49 -0.79
C GLY A 157 -26.87 -10.89 0.67
N ASP A 158 -26.15 -11.92 1.13
CA ASP A 158 -26.23 -12.41 2.51
C ASP A 158 -24.99 -12.09 3.36
N GLY A 159 -23.98 -11.45 2.75
CA GLY A 159 -22.71 -11.07 3.35
C GLY A 159 -21.62 -12.13 3.26
N GLU A 160 -21.90 -13.27 2.65
CA GLU A 160 -20.92 -14.33 2.44
C GLU A 160 -20.51 -14.41 0.96
N ILE A 161 -19.21 -14.54 0.72
CA ILE A 161 -18.71 -14.70 -0.65
C ILE A 161 -19.09 -16.07 -1.19
N ASP A 162 -19.94 -16.09 -2.21
CA ASP A 162 -20.39 -17.30 -2.92
C ASP A 162 -19.32 -17.86 -3.86
N ALA A 163 -18.55 -16.96 -4.49
CA ALA A 163 -17.60 -17.33 -5.53
C ALA A 163 -16.32 -16.52 -5.44
N VAL A 164 -15.19 -17.22 -5.59
CA VAL A 164 -13.86 -16.62 -5.74
C VAL A 164 -13.29 -16.98 -7.11
N VAL A 165 -12.86 -15.97 -7.86
CA VAL A 165 -12.17 -16.13 -9.14
C VAL A 165 -10.76 -15.58 -9.01
N VAL A 166 -9.75 -16.33 -9.45
CA VAL A 166 -8.35 -15.91 -9.45
C VAL A 166 -7.81 -15.91 -10.87
N GLU A 167 -7.15 -14.84 -11.25
CA GLU A 167 -6.49 -14.64 -12.54
C GLU A 167 -5.02 -14.27 -12.28
N GLU A 168 -4.08 -14.90 -12.98
CA GLU A 168 -2.70 -14.41 -13.00
C GLU A 168 -2.65 -13.12 -13.84
N LEU A 169 -1.93 -12.12 -13.34
CA LEU A 169 -1.68 -10.90 -14.09
C LEU A 169 -0.37 -11.07 -14.84
N ASP A 170 -0.43 -11.03 -16.16
CA ASP A 170 0.77 -10.94 -16.98
C ASP A 170 1.38 -9.53 -16.78
N VAL A 171 2.45 -9.45 -15.98
CA VAL A 171 3.20 -8.22 -15.77
C VAL A 171 4.51 -8.33 -16.53
N GLU A 172 4.72 -7.47 -17.53
CA GLU A 172 5.97 -7.43 -18.32
C GLU A 172 6.84 -6.26 -17.86
N VAL A 173 8.12 -6.54 -17.60
CA VAL A 173 9.15 -5.51 -17.42
C VAL A 173 9.46 -4.94 -18.81
N VAL A 174 9.17 -3.66 -19.02
CA VAL A 174 9.50 -2.96 -20.26
C VAL A 174 10.86 -2.30 -20.10
N ASP A 175 11.88 -2.86 -20.73
CA ASP A 175 13.18 -2.20 -20.90
C ASP A 175 13.02 -1.04 -21.92
N ASP A 176 13.32 0.20 -21.52
CA ASP A 176 13.36 1.40 -22.40
C ASP A 176 14.75 1.55 -23.08
#